data_AF-A0A1F9WGP2-F1
#
_entry.id   AF-A0A1F9WGP2-F1
#
_cell.length_a   1.000
_cell.length_b   1.000
_cell.length_c   1.000
_cell.angle_alpha   90.00
_cell.angle_beta   90.00
_cell.angle_gamma   90.00
#
_symmetry.space_group_name_H-M   'P 1'
#
loop_
_entity.id
_entity.type
_entity.pdbx_description
1 polymer ?
#
loop_
_entity_poly.entity_id
_entity_poly.type
_entity_poly.pdbx_seq_one_letter_code
_entity_poly.pdbx_strand_id
1 'polypeptide(L)'
;MIEEQNDILDSRIKLHDRHRFEIKLDMDLHDSARSSYEVETYFFVPRALNIGPHNYTKDNFYNSSQRYIRFSTPKIGLGKLCDPALKSSPLNRVRQDLSKILSGGNSAALTAAICDELRLLGCIIRGEIRDYVKIFVEGLASYAAAEPAGRRKMFVGEGLDNFFADMKNLETALLSLRGEISGPAVPLKVRETAAFFDEYVSLLLEEYLTLLLEALRANTAARTRFESVEKEAVSIVTAQSLYRQTMKYPSVLTPGSTNEVLIYRRGVLKKFMSGVLYLKAEFSEWETLTQVVFGLAAGAAMLFAVLVTLFFQSRYAMNSLPFVMALVVSYVFKDRIKDWLKMLFSKNMTRWISDRKINIIDPVSGGCIGLLKEAVTFIGGRSLPADISRLRNIDNITSIDGEGKPERVFKYKKEIVLYPGKIIKHHERRRGLNDIMRFNIRELTAQADDSFVDYPYVDTVTGEIKAAACSRVYHLNLVLKYAYLDRQARPVINYERIRIVLNKDGIVRLEEVKLV
;
A
#
# COMPACT_ATOMS: atom_id res chain seq x y z
N MET A 1 13.72 -14.52 -21.67
CA MET A 1 14.37 -15.16 -20.52
C MET A 1 13.80 -14.46 -19.30
N ILE A 2 12.76 -15.05 -18.72
CA ILE A 2 12.07 -14.54 -17.55
C ILE A 2 13.01 -14.88 -16.40
N GLU A 3 13.62 -13.88 -15.77
CA GLU A 3 14.25 -14.09 -14.47
C GLU A 3 13.20 -14.73 -13.57
N GLU A 4 13.46 -15.95 -13.12
CA GLU A 4 12.70 -16.58 -12.06
C GLU A 4 12.80 -15.69 -10.83
N GLN A 5 11.77 -14.86 -10.66
CA GLN A 5 11.56 -14.00 -9.51
C GLN A 5 11.27 -14.92 -8.31
N ASN A 6 12.35 -15.44 -7.71
CA ASN A 6 12.33 -16.40 -6.61
C ASN A 6 12.16 -15.75 -5.22
N ASP A 7 11.90 -14.45 -5.16
CA ASP A 7 11.65 -13.74 -3.90
C ASP A 7 10.16 -13.80 -3.52
N ILE A 8 9.93 -14.45 -2.38
CA ILE A 8 8.62 -14.66 -1.73
C ILE A 8 8.08 -13.36 -1.10
N LEU A 9 8.94 -12.33 -1.05
CA LEU A 9 8.62 -10.97 -0.67
C LEU A 9 9.35 -9.96 -1.57
N ASP A 10 8.66 -9.40 -2.57
CA ASP A 10 9.13 -8.26 -3.37
C ASP A 10 8.59 -6.96 -2.76
N SER A 11 9.45 -5.96 -2.61
CA SER A 11 9.13 -4.67 -2.03
C SER A 11 9.24 -3.57 -3.08
N ARG A 12 8.20 -2.73 -3.18
CA ARG A 12 8.17 -1.61 -4.11
C ARG A 12 7.78 -0.35 -3.38
N ILE A 13 8.67 0.64 -3.41
CA ILE A 13 8.43 1.93 -2.79
C ILE A 13 8.17 2.98 -3.87
N LYS A 14 7.08 3.73 -3.71
CA LYS A 14 6.61 4.70 -4.71
C LYS A 14 6.09 5.97 -4.08
N LEU A 15 6.25 7.09 -4.78
CA LEU A 15 5.56 8.33 -4.45
C LEU A 15 4.06 8.13 -4.74
N HIS A 16 3.21 8.43 -3.75
CA HIS A 16 1.75 8.36 -3.91
C HIS A 16 1.18 9.74 -4.20
N ASP A 17 1.56 10.73 -3.41
CA ASP A 17 1.30 12.15 -3.63
C ASP A 17 2.40 12.99 -2.96
N ARG A 18 2.24 14.32 -2.98
CA ARG A 18 3.20 15.27 -2.41
C ARG A 18 3.53 15.03 -0.93
N HIS A 19 2.67 14.37 -0.15
CA HIS A 19 2.93 14.09 1.27
C HIS A 19 2.89 12.60 1.62
N ARG A 20 2.65 11.71 0.67
CA ARG A 20 2.54 10.27 0.93
C ARG A 20 3.45 9.48 0.02
N PHE A 21 4.16 8.53 0.62
CA PHE A 21 4.80 7.43 -0.11
C PHE A 21 4.15 6.11 0.29
N GLU A 22 4.18 5.16 -0.64
CA GLU A 22 3.60 3.82 -0.51
C GLU A 22 4.73 2.78 -0.56
N ILE A 23 4.71 1.86 0.39
CA ILE A 23 5.50 0.63 0.38
C ILE A 23 4.53 -0.52 0.14
N LYS A 24 4.77 -1.28 -0.92
CA LYS A 24 3.97 -2.45 -1.28
C LYS A 24 4.85 -3.70 -1.15
N LEU A 25 4.36 -4.68 -0.41
CA LEU A 25 5.01 -5.95 -0.16
C LEU A 25 4.16 -7.07 -0.76
N ASP A 26 4.77 -7.88 -1.62
CA ASP A 26 4.10 -8.96 -2.31
C ASP A 26 4.39 -10.27 -1.60
N MET A 27 3.38 -10.90 -1.02
CA MET A 27 3.51 -12.07 -0.16
C MET A 27 2.92 -13.30 -0.85
N ASP A 28 3.75 -14.31 -1.08
CA ASP A 28 3.29 -15.59 -1.62
C ASP A 28 2.85 -16.55 -0.53
N LEU A 29 1.67 -17.15 -0.65
CA LEU A 29 1.19 -18.13 0.32
C LEU A 29 1.86 -19.48 0.06
N HIS A 30 2.39 -20.10 1.11
CA HIS A 30 2.89 -21.48 1.06
C HIS A 30 1.84 -22.48 1.51
N ASP A 31 1.92 -23.72 1.01
CA ASP A 31 1.17 -24.88 1.54
C ASP A 31 1.75 -25.31 2.90
N SER A 32 1.69 -24.39 3.85
CA SER A 32 2.09 -24.56 5.24
C SER A 32 0.89 -24.26 6.13
N ALA A 33 0.86 -24.83 7.33
CA ALA A 33 -0.20 -24.53 8.30
C ALA A 33 -0.23 -23.04 8.68
N ARG A 34 0.93 -22.37 8.64
CA ARG A 34 1.13 -20.98 9.04
C ARG A 34 2.29 -20.35 8.28
N SER A 35 2.06 -19.16 7.73
CA SER A 35 3.12 -18.33 7.13
C SER A 35 3.29 -17.05 7.93
N SER A 36 4.54 -16.68 8.23
CA SER A 36 4.88 -15.52 9.08
C SER A 36 5.85 -14.60 8.36
N TYR A 37 5.55 -13.31 8.37
CA TYR A 37 6.34 -12.27 7.73
C TYR A 37 6.54 -11.13 8.72
N GLU A 38 7.78 -10.73 8.91
CA GLU A 38 8.16 -9.63 9.78
C GLU A 38 8.80 -8.52 8.95
N VAL A 39 8.37 -7.29 9.19
CA VAL A 39 8.91 -6.10 8.55
C VAL A 39 9.25 -5.09 9.62
N GLU A 40 10.52 -4.71 9.67
CA GLU A 40 10.99 -3.61 10.50
C GLU A 40 11.40 -2.44 9.61
N THR A 41 10.81 -1.28 9.82
CA THR A 41 11.15 -0.03 9.12
C THR A 41 11.75 0.94 10.13
N TYR A 42 13.01 1.28 9.91
CA TYR A 42 13.76 2.25 10.71
C TYR A 42 13.74 3.60 9.99
N PHE A 43 13.14 4.61 10.63
CA PHE A 43 13.07 5.98 10.15
C PHE A 43 14.14 6.82 10.81
N PHE A 44 15.04 7.36 10.00
CA PHE A 44 16.11 8.26 10.42
C PHE A 44 15.73 9.69 10.04
N VAL A 45 15.18 10.41 11.02
CA VAL A 45 14.65 11.77 10.82
C VAL A 45 15.69 12.80 11.22
N PRO A 46 16.01 13.79 10.37
CA PRO A 46 16.87 14.91 10.75
C PRO A 46 16.36 15.63 11.99
N ARG A 47 17.24 15.91 12.97
CA ARG A 47 16.84 16.65 14.18
C ARG A 47 16.31 18.05 13.88
N ALA A 48 16.70 18.65 12.77
CA ALA A 48 16.20 19.94 12.31
C ALA A 48 14.68 19.96 12.07
N LEU A 49 14.06 18.80 11.79
CA LEU A 49 12.60 18.68 11.68
C LEU A 49 11.89 18.60 13.05
N ASN A 50 12.65 18.64 14.14
CA ASN A 50 12.17 18.63 15.53
C ASN A 50 11.21 17.47 15.89
N ILE A 51 11.32 16.31 15.26
CA ILE A 51 10.47 15.14 15.58
C ILE A 51 11.05 14.37 16.76
N GLY A 52 10.24 14.02 17.76
CA GLY A 52 10.69 13.22 18.90
C GLY A 52 9.57 12.63 19.76
N PRO A 53 9.93 11.85 20.80
CA PRO A 53 8.96 11.15 21.64
C PRO A 53 7.94 12.04 22.35
N HIS A 54 8.24 13.34 22.49
CA HIS A 54 7.39 14.31 23.20
C HIS A 54 6.37 15.01 22.30
N ASN A 55 6.57 15.02 20.98
CA ASN A 55 5.70 15.72 20.03
C ASN A 55 5.26 14.87 18.83
N TYR A 56 5.75 13.64 18.72
CA TYR A 56 5.33 12.65 17.73
C TYR A 56 5.07 11.33 18.44
N THR A 57 3.83 11.11 18.83
CA THR A 57 3.39 9.95 19.61
C THR A 57 3.07 8.75 18.71
N LYS A 58 2.71 7.61 19.33
CA LYS A 58 2.22 6.45 18.58
C LYS A 58 0.94 6.78 17.80
N ASP A 59 0.05 7.59 18.39
CA ASP A 59 -1.20 7.98 17.74
C ASP A 59 -0.95 8.88 16.53
N ASN A 60 0.02 9.80 16.63
CA ASN A 60 0.50 10.59 15.47
C ASN A 60 0.94 9.68 14.32
N PHE A 61 1.82 8.71 14.60
CA PHE A 61 2.28 7.76 13.59
C PHE A 61 1.14 6.96 12.99
N TYR A 62 0.24 6.44 13.83
CA TYR A 62 -0.84 5.60 13.35
C TYR A 62 -1.93 6.36 12.59
N ASN A 63 -2.22 7.61 12.95
CA ASN A 63 -3.16 8.47 12.24
C ASN A 63 -2.61 8.98 10.91
N SER A 64 -1.28 9.10 10.80
CA SER A 64 -0.56 9.45 9.56
C SER A 64 -0.21 8.23 8.69
N SER A 65 -0.56 7.02 9.13
CA SER A 65 -0.33 5.77 8.39
C SER A 65 -1.64 5.16 7.88
N GLN A 66 -1.62 4.63 6.65
CA GLN A 66 -2.73 3.82 6.12
C GLN A 66 -2.20 2.45 5.73
N ARG A 67 -2.99 1.41 5.98
CA ARG A 67 -2.64 0.03 5.67
C ARG A 67 -3.78 -0.64 4.92
N TYR A 68 -3.42 -1.45 3.92
CA TYR A 68 -4.37 -2.27 3.19
C TYR A 68 -3.74 -3.63 2.95
N ILE A 69 -4.49 -4.69 3.21
CA ILE A 69 -4.12 -6.04 2.79
C ILE A 69 -5.16 -6.47 1.75
N ARG A 70 -4.69 -7.02 0.64
CA ARG A 70 -5.56 -7.50 -0.44
C ARG A 70 -4.97 -8.72 -1.10
N PHE A 71 -5.82 -9.54 -1.69
CA PHE A 71 -5.38 -10.59 -2.61
C PHE A 71 -4.64 -10.01 -3.81
N SER A 72 -3.60 -10.73 -4.23
CA SER A 72 -2.98 -10.53 -5.53
C SER A 72 -3.98 -10.87 -6.62
N THR A 73 -3.97 -10.03 -7.66
CA THR A 73 -4.76 -10.29 -8.86
C THR A 73 -4.23 -11.57 -9.51
N PRO A 74 -5.09 -12.56 -9.80
CA PRO A 74 -4.68 -13.75 -10.53
C PRO A 74 -4.07 -13.36 -11.88
N LYS A 75 -2.93 -13.96 -12.23
CA LYS A 75 -2.26 -13.72 -13.52
C LYS A 75 -2.92 -14.62 -14.58
N ILE A 76 -3.69 -14.03 -15.48
CA ILE A 76 -4.36 -14.72 -16.59
C ILE A 76 -4.25 -13.79 -17.81
N GLY A 77 -3.47 -14.19 -18.81
CA GLY A 77 -3.27 -13.39 -20.03
C GLY A 77 -4.57 -13.14 -20.79
N LEU A 78 -4.63 -12.03 -21.55
CA LEU A 78 -5.82 -11.61 -22.30
C LEU A 78 -6.36 -12.72 -23.22
N GLY A 79 -5.51 -13.30 -24.07
CA GLY A 79 -5.92 -14.43 -24.92
C GLY A 79 -6.46 -15.64 -24.14
N LYS A 80 -5.88 -15.95 -22.96
CA LYS A 80 -6.36 -17.03 -22.09
C LYS A 80 -7.66 -16.71 -21.38
N LEU A 81 -7.93 -15.44 -21.15
CA LEU A 81 -9.18 -15.00 -20.53
C LEU A 81 -10.39 -15.27 -21.43
N CYS A 82 -10.19 -15.20 -22.74
CA CYS A 82 -11.19 -15.49 -23.77
C CYS A 82 -11.26 -16.97 -24.18
N ASP A 83 -10.33 -17.82 -23.74
CA ASP A 83 -10.26 -19.25 -24.06
C ASP A 83 -11.45 -20.01 -23.41
N PRO A 84 -12.39 -20.59 -24.19
CA PRO A 84 -13.55 -21.30 -23.64
C PRO A 84 -13.18 -22.55 -22.82
N ALA A 85 -12.00 -23.14 -23.06
CA ALA A 85 -11.55 -24.33 -22.33
C ALA A 85 -11.08 -24.00 -20.89
N LEU A 86 -10.75 -22.74 -20.61
CA LEU A 86 -10.24 -22.33 -19.30
C LEU A 86 -11.36 -22.13 -18.28
N LYS A 87 -11.67 -23.17 -17.51
CA LYS A 87 -12.71 -23.14 -16.45
C LYS A 87 -12.46 -22.10 -15.34
N SER A 88 -11.21 -21.70 -15.13
CA SER A 88 -10.83 -20.70 -14.13
C SER A 88 -10.98 -19.25 -14.63
N SER A 89 -11.24 -19.04 -15.93
CA SER A 89 -11.48 -17.71 -16.49
C SER A 89 -12.71 -17.06 -15.84
N PRO A 90 -12.60 -15.84 -15.28
CA PRO A 90 -13.76 -15.13 -14.76
C PRO A 90 -14.85 -14.93 -15.81
N LEU A 91 -14.47 -14.71 -17.08
CA LEU A 91 -15.43 -14.56 -18.18
C LEU A 91 -16.28 -15.82 -18.38
N ASN A 92 -15.64 -17.00 -18.40
CA ASN A 92 -16.35 -18.27 -18.55
C ASN A 92 -17.22 -18.58 -17.34
N ARG A 93 -16.77 -18.25 -16.12
CA ARG A 93 -17.57 -18.42 -14.89
C ARG A 93 -18.79 -17.52 -14.88
N VAL A 94 -18.65 -16.25 -15.29
CA VAL A 94 -19.79 -15.34 -15.46
C VAL A 94 -20.81 -15.94 -16.42
N ARG A 95 -20.39 -16.42 -17.61
CA ARG A 95 -21.30 -17.05 -18.58
C ARG A 95 -21.98 -18.30 -18.04
N GLN A 96 -21.22 -19.17 -17.36
CA GLN A 96 -21.76 -20.39 -16.75
C GLN A 96 -22.81 -20.09 -15.67
N ASP A 97 -22.59 -19.07 -14.85
CA ASP A 97 -23.54 -18.70 -13.81
C ASP A 97 -24.73 -17.91 -14.37
N LEU A 98 -24.51 -17.12 -15.43
CA LEU A 98 -25.56 -16.45 -16.17
C LEU A 98 -26.49 -17.44 -16.87
N SER A 99 -25.97 -18.51 -17.46
CA SER A 99 -26.80 -19.54 -18.09
C SER A 99 -27.74 -20.22 -17.08
N LYS A 100 -27.29 -20.40 -15.82
CA LYS A 100 -28.13 -20.89 -14.72
C LYS A 100 -29.25 -19.92 -14.39
N ILE A 101 -28.99 -18.61 -14.44
CA ILE A 101 -30.03 -17.58 -14.24
C ILE A 101 -31.06 -17.64 -15.37
N LEU A 102 -30.59 -17.70 -16.62
CA LEU A 102 -31.46 -17.76 -17.79
C LEU A 102 -32.29 -19.05 -17.84
N SER A 103 -31.82 -20.15 -17.24
CA SER A 103 -32.57 -21.39 -17.07
C SER A 103 -33.48 -21.41 -15.82
N GLY A 104 -33.73 -20.27 -15.19
CA GLY A 104 -34.69 -20.13 -14.07
C GLY A 104 -34.07 -20.12 -12.66
N GLY A 105 -32.74 -20.17 -12.53
CA GLY A 105 -32.06 -20.06 -11.24
C GLY A 105 -32.08 -18.63 -10.71
N ASN A 106 -32.65 -18.39 -9.53
CA ASN A 106 -32.66 -17.04 -8.94
C ASN A 106 -32.28 -17.08 -7.46
N SER A 107 -30.98 -17.09 -7.17
CA SER A 107 -30.47 -17.02 -5.80
C SER A 107 -29.59 -15.79 -5.58
N ALA A 108 -29.64 -15.24 -4.37
CA ALA A 108 -28.79 -14.12 -3.97
C ALA A 108 -27.30 -14.48 -4.04
N ALA A 109 -26.95 -15.74 -3.73
CA ALA A 109 -25.58 -16.25 -3.83
C ALA A 109 -25.07 -16.28 -5.27
N LEU A 110 -25.89 -16.72 -6.23
CA LEU A 110 -25.54 -16.74 -7.65
C LEU A 110 -25.35 -15.32 -8.20
N THR A 111 -26.27 -14.40 -7.84
CA THR A 111 -26.15 -12.97 -8.15
C THR A 111 -24.84 -12.38 -7.61
N ALA A 112 -24.49 -12.69 -6.36
CA ALA A 112 -23.26 -12.22 -5.73
C ALA A 112 -22.00 -12.81 -6.40
N ALA A 113 -22.02 -14.09 -6.76
CA ALA A 113 -20.92 -14.76 -7.45
C ALA A 113 -20.63 -14.12 -8.83
N ILE A 114 -21.68 -13.87 -9.63
CA ILE A 114 -21.52 -13.19 -10.93
C ILE A 114 -20.94 -11.78 -10.74
N CYS A 115 -21.43 -11.03 -9.75
CA CYS A 115 -20.91 -9.69 -9.47
C CYS A 115 -19.43 -9.72 -9.02
N ASP A 116 -19.04 -10.72 -8.22
CA ASP A 116 -17.65 -10.94 -7.80
C ASP A 116 -16.75 -11.24 -9.00
N GLU A 117 -17.17 -12.15 -9.88
CA GLU A 117 -16.41 -12.53 -11.08
C GLU A 117 -16.29 -11.39 -12.09
N LEU A 118 -17.34 -10.57 -12.31
CA LEU A 118 -17.26 -9.36 -13.14
C LEU A 118 -16.24 -8.35 -12.59
N ARG A 119 -16.21 -8.16 -11.28
CA ARG A 119 -15.25 -7.26 -10.63
C ARG A 119 -13.82 -7.81 -10.72
N LEU A 120 -13.65 -9.12 -10.54
CA LEU A 120 -12.38 -9.80 -10.69
C LEU A 120 -11.88 -9.74 -12.14
N LEU A 121 -12.77 -9.95 -13.12
CA LEU A 121 -12.51 -9.80 -14.55
C LEU A 121 -11.93 -8.41 -14.85
N GLY A 122 -12.56 -7.34 -14.34
CA GLY A 122 -12.05 -5.98 -14.50
C GLY A 122 -10.68 -5.76 -13.85
N CYS A 123 -10.38 -6.45 -12.74
CA CYS A 123 -9.06 -6.40 -12.12
C CYS A 123 -7.99 -7.08 -12.98
N ILE A 124 -8.29 -8.24 -13.55
CA ILE A 124 -7.37 -8.99 -14.41
C ILE A 124 -7.10 -8.23 -15.71
N ILE A 125 -8.15 -7.77 -16.40
CA ILE A 125 -8.03 -6.97 -17.64
C ILE A 125 -7.13 -5.76 -17.40
N ARG A 126 -7.35 -5.02 -16.30
CA ARG A 126 -6.49 -3.88 -15.93
C ARG A 126 -5.04 -4.28 -15.70
N GLY A 127 -4.81 -5.39 -15.00
CA GLY A 127 -3.48 -5.89 -14.68
C GLY A 127 -2.69 -6.20 -15.94
N GLU A 128 -3.29 -7.00 -16.83
CA GLU A 128 -2.68 -7.43 -18.09
C GLU A 128 -2.41 -6.24 -19.03
N ILE A 129 -3.42 -5.38 -19.30
CA ILE A 129 -3.23 -4.21 -20.18
C ILE A 129 -2.12 -3.30 -19.66
N ARG A 130 -2.11 -3.02 -18.35
CA ARG A 130 -1.06 -2.20 -17.72
C ARG A 130 0.32 -2.80 -17.95
N ASP A 131 0.47 -4.11 -17.72
CA ASP A 131 1.76 -4.77 -17.75
C ASP A 131 2.30 -4.86 -19.18
N TYR A 132 1.44 -5.16 -20.16
CA TYR A 132 1.78 -5.06 -21.60
C TYR A 132 2.21 -3.64 -21.99
N VAL A 133 1.38 -2.63 -21.71
CA VAL A 133 1.69 -1.24 -22.06
C VAL A 133 2.99 -0.78 -21.41
N LYS A 134 3.24 -1.15 -20.15
CA LYS A 134 4.51 -0.83 -19.48
C LYS A 134 5.71 -1.40 -20.24
N ILE A 135 5.66 -2.68 -20.63
CA ILE A 135 6.74 -3.33 -21.39
C ILE A 135 6.96 -2.63 -22.73
N PHE A 136 5.88 -2.28 -23.43
CA PHE A 136 5.98 -1.58 -24.71
C PHE A 136 6.55 -0.16 -24.55
N VAL A 137 6.09 0.62 -23.58
CA VAL A 137 6.61 1.97 -23.30
C VAL A 137 8.11 1.92 -23.01
N GLU A 138 8.56 0.99 -22.16
CA GLU A 138 10.00 0.79 -21.88
C GLU A 138 10.78 0.36 -23.13
N GLY A 139 10.20 -0.54 -23.94
CA GLY A 139 10.77 -0.96 -25.21
C GLY A 139 10.94 0.19 -26.20
N LEU A 140 9.91 1.02 -26.36
CA LEU A 140 9.84 2.16 -27.26
C LEU A 140 10.78 3.31 -26.86
N ALA A 141 10.92 3.56 -25.56
CA ALA A 141 11.87 4.56 -25.06
C ALA A 141 13.32 4.23 -25.46
N SER A 142 13.67 2.94 -25.48
CA SER A 142 14.99 2.45 -25.90
C SER A 142 15.10 2.15 -27.40
N TYR A 143 14.08 2.45 -28.20
CA TYR A 143 14.06 2.07 -29.61
C TYR A 143 15.03 2.92 -30.45
N ALA A 144 15.99 2.26 -31.09
CA ALA A 144 16.90 2.88 -32.05
C ALA A 144 16.79 2.17 -33.42
N ALA A 145 16.59 2.94 -34.49
CA ALA A 145 16.49 2.40 -35.85
C ALA A 145 17.77 1.67 -36.33
N ALA A 146 18.92 2.02 -35.75
CA ALA A 146 20.25 1.58 -36.19
C ALA A 146 20.74 0.26 -35.55
N GLU A 147 19.97 -0.35 -34.63
CA GLU A 147 20.35 -1.64 -34.05
C GLU A 147 20.33 -2.75 -35.13
N PRO A 148 21.36 -3.62 -35.21
CA PRO A 148 21.38 -4.77 -36.11
C PRO A 148 20.13 -5.64 -35.89
N ALA A 149 19.56 -6.21 -36.96
CA ALA A 149 18.29 -6.94 -36.89
C ALA A 149 18.24 -8.05 -35.81
N GLY A 150 19.40 -8.64 -35.45
CA GLY A 150 19.53 -9.64 -34.38
C GLY A 150 19.62 -9.09 -32.94
N ARG A 151 19.80 -7.78 -32.74
CA ARG A 151 19.77 -7.11 -31.42
C ARG A 151 18.59 -6.15 -31.22
N ARG A 152 17.88 -5.79 -32.30
CA ARG A 152 16.55 -5.19 -32.18
C ARG A 152 15.74 -6.12 -31.28
N LYS A 153 15.16 -5.59 -30.20
CA LYS A 153 14.18 -6.32 -29.41
C LYS A 153 13.02 -6.69 -30.35
N MET A 154 13.10 -7.86 -30.96
CA MET A 154 12.08 -8.50 -31.81
C MET A 154 10.71 -8.54 -31.09
N PHE A 155 10.76 -8.41 -29.76
CA PHE A 155 9.67 -8.34 -28.81
C PHE A 155 8.66 -7.21 -28.99
N VAL A 156 9.02 -6.06 -29.60
CA VAL A 156 8.07 -4.93 -29.67
C VAL A 156 7.07 -5.09 -30.82
N GLY A 157 7.51 -5.49 -32.02
CA GLY A 157 6.63 -5.59 -33.20
C GLY A 157 5.60 -6.71 -33.08
N GLU A 158 6.05 -7.96 -33.04
CA GLU A 158 5.18 -9.13 -32.89
C GLU A 158 4.37 -9.08 -31.58
N GLY A 159 4.96 -8.52 -30.51
CA GLY A 159 4.27 -8.32 -29.24
C GLY A 159 3.10 -7.34 -29.35
N LEU A 160 3.27 -6.21 -30.05
CA LEU A 160 2.20 -5.24 -30.29
C LEU A 160 1.08 -5.87 -31.12
N ASP A 161 1.40 -6.53 -32.24
CA ASP A 161 0.38 -7.13 -33.11
C ASP A 161 -0.46 -8.17 -32.35
N ASN A 162 0.20 -9.03 -31.55
CA ASN A 162 -0.50 -10.00 -30.69
C ASN A 162 -1.36 -9.31 -29.61
N PHE A 163 -0.87 -8.23 -29.01
CA PHE A 163 -1.62 -7.47 -28.02
C PHE A 163 -2.90 -6.85 -28.60
N PHE A 164 -2.84 -6.25 -29.80
CA PHE A 164 -4.02 -5.71 -30.48
C PHE A 164 -5.00 -6.80 -30.92
N ALA A 165 -4.50 -7.97 -31.35
CA ALA A 165 -5.34 -9.12 -31.66
C ALA A 165 -6.07 -9.64 -30.41
N ASP A 166 -5.38 -9.80 -29.29
CA ASP A 166 -5.96 -10.18 -28.00
C ASP A 166 -7.01 -9.17 -27.52
N MET A 167 -6.76 -7.88 -27.71
CA MET A 167 -7.72 -6.82 -27.39
C MET A 167 -9.00 -6.90 -28.23
N LYS A 168 -8.89 -7.13 -29.54
CA LYS A 168 -10.06 -7.33 -30.43
C LYS A 168 -10.89 -8.54 -30.03
N ASN A 169 -10.21 -9.64 -29.66
CA ASN A 169 -10.86 -10.85 -29.15
C ASN A 169 -11.59 -10.58 -27.84
N LEU A 170 -10.96 -9.82 -26.93
CA LEU A 170 -11.57 -9.40 -25.68
C LEU A 170 -12.81 -8.54 -25.93
N GLU A 171 -12.72 -7.50 -26.76
CA GLU A 171 -13.84 -6.62 -27.09
C GLU A 171 -15.04 -7.38 -27.65
N THR A 172 -14.79 -8.30 -28.61
CA THR A 172 -15.81 -9.17 -29.17
C THR A 172 -16.47 -10.04 -28.09
N ALA A 173 -15.68 -10.61 -27.19
CA ALA A 173 -16.18 -11.43 -26.10
C ALA A 173 -17.02 -10.62 -25.09
N LEU A 174 -16.61 -9.38 -24.79
CA LEU A 174 -17.33 -8.49 -23.87
C LEU A 174 -18.64 -7.97 -24.49
N LEU A 175 -18.66 -7.66 -25.79
CA LEU A 175 -19.89 -7.30 -26.51
C LEU A 175 -20.91 -8.45 -26.50
N SER A 176 -20.44 -9.67 -26.76
CA SER A 176 -21.27 -10.89 -26.64
C SER A 176 -21.82 -11.05 -25.22
N LEU A 177 -20.97 -10.94 -24.20
CA LEU A 177 -21.40 -11.04 -22.80
C LEU A 177 -22.44 -9.97 -22.45
N ARG A 178 -22.27 -8.74 -22.93
CA ARG A 178 -23.22 -7.64 -22.71
C ARG A 178 -24.60 -7.98 -23.30
N GLY A 179 -24.64 -8.61 -24.47
CA GLY A 179 -25.88 -9.11 -25.08
C GLY A 179 -26.59 -10.11 -24.16
N GLU A 180 -25.86 -11.07 -23.61
CA GLU A 180 -26.39 -12.07 -22.67
C GLU A 180 -26.93 -11.42 -21.38
N ILE A 181 -26.20 -10.46 -20.81
CA ILE A 181 -26.56 -9.77 -19.55
C ILE A 181 -27.78 -8.85 -19.73
N SER A 182 -28.04 -8.37 -20.94
CA SER A 182 -29.15 -7.45 -21.22
C SER A 182 -30.53 -8.12 -21.12
N GLY A 183 -30.57 -9.45 -20.98
CA GLY A 183 -31.82 -10.20 -20.83
C GLY A 183 -32.67 -9.75 -19.63
N PRO A 184 -34.00 -9.70 -19.76
CA PRO A 184 -34.89 -9.23 -18.69
C PRO A 184 -34.92 -10.14 -17.47
N ALA A 185 -34.57 -11.42 -17.64
CA ALA A 185 -34.46 -12.40 -16.54
C ALA A 185 -33.23 -12.15 -15.64
N VAL A 186 -32.27 -11.33 -16.09
CA VAL A 186 -31.04 -11.07 -15.34
C VAL A 186 -31.31 -10.05 -14.23
N PRO A 187 -30.95 -10.36 -12.96
CA PRO A 187 -31.17 -9.46 -11.84
C PRO A 187 -30.59 -8.06 -12.06
N LEU A 188 -31.29 -7.02 -11.59
CA LEU A 188 -30.88 -5.63 -11.74
C LEU A 188 -29.45 -5.39 -11.25
N LYS A 189 -29.09 -5.95 -10.10
CA LYS A 189 -27.74 -5.83 -9.51
C LYS A 189 -26.63 -6.34 -10.44
N VAL A 190 -26.87 -7.41 -11.20
CA VAL A 190 -25.91 -7.93 -12.19
C VAL A 190 -25.78 -6.96 -13.35
N ARG A 191 -26.91 -6.46 -13.87
CA ARG A 191 -26.92 -5.48 -14.98
C ARG A 191 -26.22 -4.17 -14.60
N GLU A 192 -26.44 -3.66 -13.39
CA GLU A 192 -25.75 -2.47 -12.86
C GLU A 192 -24.24 -2.72 -12.68
N THR A 193 -23.88 -3.89 -12.13
CA THR A 193 -22.47 -4.28 -11.97
C THR A 193 -21.78 -4.41 -13.33
N ALA A 194 -22.47 -4.97 -14.32
CA ALA A 194 -21.98 -5.09 -15.68
C ALA A 194 -21.83 -3.72 -16.35
N ALA A 195 -22.76 -2.78 -16.14
CA ALA A 195 -22.63 -1.42 -16.64
C ALA A 195 -21.44 -0.68 -16.02
N PHE A 196 -21.19 -0.86 -14.72
CA PHE A 196 -19.97 -0.35 -14.07
C PHE A 196 -18.70 -1.00 -14.64
N PHE A 197 -18.75 -2.31 -14.92
CA PHE A 197 -17.63 -3.06 -15.51
C PHE A 197 -17.32 -2.57 -16.92
N ASP A 198 -18.34 -2.39 -17.75
CA ASP A 198 -18.24 -1.91 -19.13
C ASP A 198 -17.65 -0.49 -19.20
N GLU A 199 -18.20 0.44 -18.42
CA GLU A 199 -17.69 1.81 -18.31
C GLU A 199 -16.22 1.84 -17.84
N TYR A 200 -15.89 0.98 -16.87
CA TYR A 200 -14.52 0.86 -16.36
C TYR A 200 -13.55 0.34 -17.40
N VAL A 201 -13.89 -0.74 -18.14
CA VAL A 201 -13.03 -1.28 -19.20
C VAL A 201 -12.81 -0.25 -20.29
N SER A 202 -13.85 0.47 -20.72
CA SER A 202 -13.72 1.53 -21.73
C SER A 202 -12.72 2.62 -21.31
N LEU A 203 -12.77 3.06 -20.05
CA LEU A 203 -11.80 4.02 -19.51
C LEU A 203 -10.38 3.47 -19.43
N LEU A 204 -10.21 2.20 -19.08
CA LEU A 204 -8.88 1.58 -19.00
C LEU A 204 -8.22 1.49 -20.38
N LEU A 205 -8.99 1.12 -21.40
CA LEU A 205 -8.51 1.02 -22.77
C LEU A 205 -8.02 2.38 -23.26
N GLU A 206 -8.83 3.43 -23.08
CA GLU A 206 -8.42 4.80 -23.41
C GLU A 206 -7.17 5.24 -22.63
N GLU A 207 -7.13 5.03 -21.31
CA GLU A 207 -6.03 5.45 -20.44
C GLU A 207 -4.69 4.83 -20.88
N TYR A 208 -4.63 3.50 -21.01
CA TYR A 208 -3.36 2.83 -21.29
C TYR A 208 -2.94 2.93 -22.76
N LEU A 209 -3.89 2.95 -23.71
CA LEU A 209 -3.54 3.17 -25.11
C LEU A 209 -3.08 4.61 -25.35
N THR A 210 -3.60 5.59 -24.61
CA THR A 210 -3.08 6.98 -24.66
C THR A 210 -1.63 7.04 -24.21
N LEU A 211 -1.27 6.35 -23.11
CA LEU A 211 0.13 6.25 -22.66
C LEU A 211 1.04 5.57 -23.71
N LEU A 212 0.54 4.52 -24.37
CA LEU A 212 1.26 3.86 -25.45
C LEU A 212 1.47 4.82 -26.65
N LEU A 213 0.46 5.58 -27.02
CA LEU A 213 0.53 6.59 -28.08
C LEU A 213 1.53 7.72 -27.76
N GLU A 214 1.55 8.19 -26.51
CA GLU A 214 2.54 9.18 -26.04
C GLU A 214 3.96 8.65 -26.21
N ALA A 215 4.22 7.41 -25.78
CA ALA A 215 5.54 6.78 -25.91
C ALA A 215 5.95 6.55 -27.38
N LEU A 216 5.01 6.11 -28.22
CA LEU A 216 5.24 5.97 -29.67
C LEU A 216 5.61 7.31 -30.31
N ARG A 217 4.88 8.38 -29.97
CA ARG A 217 5.08 9.72 -30.54
C ARG A 217 6.31 10.44 -30.02
N ALA A 218 6.76 10.12 -28.81
CA ALA A 218 7.98 10.67 -28.23
C ALA A 218 9.26 10.22 -28.96
N ASN A 219 9.21 9.10 -29.69
CA ASN A 219 10.35 8.58 -30.45
C ASN A 219 10.04 8.56 -31.97
N THR A 220 10.63 9.49 -32.71
CA THR A 220 10.38 9.65 -34.16
C THR A 220 10.65 8.38 -34.96
N ALA A 221 11.72 7.65 -34.65
CA ALA A 221 12.06 6.41 -35.35
C ALA A 221 11.04 5.29 -35.08
N ALA A 222 10.59 5.17 -33.83
CA ALA A 222 9.56 4.21 -33.46
C ALA A 222 8.23 4.56 -34.14
N ARG A 223 7.85 5.84 -34.13
CA ARG A 223 6.64 6.35 -34.79
C ARG A 223 6.58 5.97 -36.28
N THR A 224 7.67 6.19 -37.01
CA THR A 224 7.73 5.82 -38.44
C THR A 224 7.64 4.31 -38.64
N ARG A 225 8.31 3.50 -37.80
CA ARG A 225 8.27 2.04 -37.92
C ARG A 225 6.90 1.45 -37.63
N PHE A 226 6.20 1.98 -36.64
CA PHE A 226 4.96 1.45 -36.09
C PHE A 226 3.74 2.33 -36.43
N GLU A 227 3.75 2.98 -37.59
CA GLU A 227 2.67 3.86 -38.04
C GLU A 227 1.30 3.16 -38.09
N SER A 228 1.27 1.89 -38.50
CA SER A 228 0.05 1.07 -38.50
C SER A 228 -0.53 0.90 -37.10
N VAL A 229 0.34 0.63 -36.12
CA VAL A 229 -0.02 0.49 -34.71
C VAL A 229 -0.51 1.81 -34.13
N GLU A 230 0.14 2.93 -34.48
CA GLU A 230 -0.33 4.26 -34.07
C GLU A 230 -1.77 4.50 -34.56
N LYS A 231 -2.05 4.22 -35.85
CA LYS A 231 -3.38 4.38 -36.44
C LYS A 231 -4.43 3.50 -35.76
N GLU A 232 -4.08 2.24 -35.48
CA GLU A 232 -4.98 1.32 -34.80
C GLU A 232 -5.28 1.76 -33.36
N ALA A 233 -4.26 2.15 -32.60
CA ALA A 233 -4.43 2.66 -31.24
C ALA A 233 -5.30 3.93 -31.19
N VAL A 234 -5.08 4.88 -32.10
CA VAL A 234 -5.91 6.10 -32.22
C VAL A 234 -7.37 5.73 -32.52
N SER A 235 -7.59 4.78 -33.42
CA SER A 235 -8.94 4.29 -33.76
C SER A 235 -9.66 3.73 -32.53
N ILE A 236 -9.01 2.85 -31.76
CA ILE A 236 -9.59 2.26 -30.55
C ILE A 236 -9.88 3.32 -29.49
N VAL A 237 -8.92 4.21 -29.20
CA VAL A 237 -9.10 5.29 -28.21
C VAL A 237 -10.30 6.18 -28.57
N THR A 238 -10.40 6.55 -29.85
CA THR A 238 -11.50 7.40 -30.35
C THR A 238 -12.83 6.66 -30.26
N ALA A 239 -12.87 5.38 -30.65
CA ALA A 239 -14.06 4.53 -30.57
C ALA A 239 -14.55 4.39 -29.13
N GLN A 240 -13.64 4.21 -28.15
CA GLN A 240 -14.02 4.11 -26.74
C GLN A 240 -14.61 5.42 -26.19
N SER A 241 -14.10 6.58 -26.60
CA SER A 241 -14.68 7.87 -26.23
C SER A 241 -16.09 8.07 -26.79
N LEU A 242 -16.29 7.76 -28.07
CA LEU A 242 -17.62 7.81 -28.72
C LEU A 242 -18.59 6.77 -28.14
N TYR A 243 -18.08 5.60 -27.77
CA TYR A 243 -18.84 4.54 -27.14
C TYR A 243 -19.45 5.02 -25.82
N ARG A 244 -18.65 5.66 -24.95
CA ARG A 244 -19.17 6.18 -23.68
C ARG A 244 -20.22 7.28 -23.85
N GLN A 245 -20.11 8.10 -24.90
CA GLN A 245 -21.15 9.08 -25.26
C GLN A 245 -22.45 8.40 -25.69
N THR A 246 -22.36 7.42 -26.59
CA THR A 246 -23.51 6.63 -27.07
C THR A 246 -24.21 5.90 -25.91
N MET A 247 -23.42 5.36 -24.98
CA MET A 247 -23.89 4.67 -23.79
C MET A 247 -24.38 5.61 -22.67
N LYS A 248 -24.23 6.93 -22.84
CA LYS A 248 -24.57 7.96 -21.85
C LYS A 248 -23.85 7.75 -20.51
N TYR A 249 -22.62 7.26 -20.55
CA TYR A 249 -21.82 7.13 -19.34
C TYR A 249 -21.35 8.50 -18.85
N PRO A 250 -21.28 8.73 -17.52
CA PRO A 250 -20.80 10.01 -16.96
C PRO A 250 -19.33 10.31 -17.27
N SER A 251 -18.55 9.30 -17.62
CA SER A 251 -17.10 9.38 -17.85
C SER A 251 -16.74 9.85 -19.28
N VAL A 252 -17.25 11.01 -19.66
CA VAL A 252 -16.94 11.67 -20.94
C VAL A 252 -16.13 12.94 -20.69
N LEU A 253 -15.00 13.07 -21.39
CA LEU A 253 -14.17 14.28 -21.36
C LEU A 253 -14.82 15.38 -22.20
N THR A 254 -14.96 16.57 -21.62
CA THR A 254 -15.40 17.78 -22.32
C THR A 254 -14.27 18.81 -22.26
N PRO A 255 -13.57 19.10 -23.38
CA PRO A 255 -12.54 20.13 -23.42
C PRO A 255 -13.04 21.49 -22.91
N GLY A 256 -12.26 22.16 -22.07
CA GLY A 256 -12.63 23.46 -21.48
C GLY A 256 -13.54 23.39 -20.24
N SER A 257 -14.05 22.21 -19.87
CA SER A 257 -14.80 22.00 -18.62
C SER A 257 -13.87 21.61 -17.45
N THR A 258 -14.39 21.67 -16.22
CA THR A 258 -13.67 21.18 -15.02
C THR A 258 -13.41 19.68 -15.06
N ASN A 259 -14.24 18.91 -15.78
CA ASN A 259 -14.16 17.45 -15.89
C ASN A 259 -14.10 16.70 -14.54
N GLU A 260 -14.65 17.30 -13.48
CA GLU A 260 -14.67 16.73 -12.13
C GLU A 260 -15.38 15.38 -12.09
N VAL A 261 -16.53 15.28 -12.78
CA VAL A 261 -17.35 14.06 -12.86
C VAL A 261 -16.54 12.90 -13.42
N LEU A 262 -15.73 13.13 -14.46
CA LEU A 262 -14.88 12.10 -15.07
C LEU A 262 -13.89 11.55 -14.05
N ILE A 263 -13.17 12.43 -13.35
CA ILE A 263 -12.14 12.04 -12.36
C ILE A 263 -12.78 11.33 -11.17
N TYR A 264 -13.88 11.87 -10.64
CA TYR A 264 -14.64 11.25 -9.56
C TYR A 264 -15.14 9.85 -9.95
N ARG A 265 -15.78 9.74 -11.12
CA ARG A 265 -16.35 8.50 -11.64
C ARG A 265 -15.29 7.43 -11.85
N ARG A 266 -14.16 7.78 -12.46
CA ARG A 266 -12.99 6.87 -12.60
C ARG A 266 -12.51 6.36 -11.24
N GLY A 267 -12.47 7.22 -10.22
CA GLY A 267 -12.16 6.85 -8.84
C GLY A 267 -13.16 5.84 -8.24
N VAL A 268 -14.46 6.08 -8.42
CA VAL A 268 -15.55 5.21 -7.94
C VAL A 268 -15.47 3.83 -8.61
N LEU A 269 -15.38 3.78 -9.94
CA LEU A 269 -15.31 2.54 -10.71
C LEU A 269 -14.11 1.69 -10.29
N LYS A 270 -12.93 2.31 -10.18
CA LYS A 270 -11.71 1.64 -9.71
C LYS A 270 -11.86 1.06 -8.30
N LYS A 271 -12.45 1.82 -7.36
CA LYS A 271 -12.70 1.35 -5.99
C LYS A 271 -13.71 0.20 -5.98
N PHE A 272 -14.78 0.31 -6.74
CA PHE A 272 -15.79 -0.73 -6.85
C PHE A 272 -15.19 -2.03 -7.41
N MET A 273 -14.46 -1.98 -8.54
CA MET A 273 -13.85 -3.19 -9.12
C MET A 273 -12.81 -3.79 -8.19
N SER A 274 -11.81 -3.01 -7.78
CA SER A 274 -10.71 -3.52 -6.97
C SER A 274 -11.11 -3.95 -5.56
N GLY A 275 -12.24 -3.46 -5.04
CA GLY A 275 -12.80 -3.83 -3.73
C GLY A 275 -12.97 -5.34 -3.56
N VAL A 276 -13.12 -6.10 -4.65
CA VAL A 276 -13.23 -7.57 -4.63
C VAL A 276 -11.99 -8.27 -4.07
N LEU A 277 -10.83 -7.63 -4.18
CA LEU A 277 -9.55 -8.19 -3.71
C LEU A 277 -9.23 -7.79 -2.27
N TYR A 278 -9.83 -6.72 -1.73
CA TYR A 278 -9.46 -6.20 -0.41
C TYR A 278 -10.00 -7.07 0.72
N LEU A 279 -9.16 -7.27 1.73
CA LEU A 279 -9.51 -7.96 2.95
C LEU A 279 -10.00 -6.97 4.00
N LYS A 280 -10.87 -7.43 4.89
CA LYS A 280 -11.31 -6.65 6.05
C LYS A 280 -10.26 -6.74 7.15
N ALA A 281 -10.04 -5.63 7.83
CA ALA A 281 -9.13 -5.52 8.96
C ALA A 281 -9.92 -5.04 10.17
N GLU A 282 -10.11 -5.92 11.15
CA GLU A 282 -10.84 -5.62 12.38
C GLU A 282 -9.87 -5.59 13.57
N PHE A 283 -9.91 -4.52 14.36
CA PHE A 283 -9.10 -4.45 15.57
C PHE A 283 -9.59 -5.51 16.56
N SER A 284 -8.66 -6.33 17.07
CA SER A 284 -8.99 -7.25 18.15
C SER A 284 -9.20 -6.47 19.45
N GLU A 285 -10.02 -7.00 20.36
CA GLU A 285 -10.39 -6.42 21.68
C GLU A 285 -9.21 -6.24 22.67
N TRP A 286 -7.97 -6.13 22.18
CA TRP A 286 -6.74 -6.01 22.95
C TRP A 286 -6.72 -4.79 23.90
N GLU A 287 -7.50 -3.74 23.62
CA GLU A 287 -7.66 -2.59 24.53
C GLU A 287 -8.20 -3.01 25.92
N THR A 288 -9.00 -4.08 26.01
CA THR A 288 -9.53 -4.57 27.30
C THR A 288 -8.43 -5.04 28.26
N LEU A 289 -7.31 -5.56 27.75
CA LEU A 289 -6.19 -6.04 28.57
C LEU A 289 -5.46 -4.89 29.29
N THR A 290 -5.42 -3.70 28.67
CA THR A 290 -4.82 -2.50 29.30
C THR A 290 -5.64 -2.05 30.51
N GLN A 291 -6.97 -2.19 30.46
CA GLN A 291 -7.85 -1.88 31.59
C GLN A 291 -7.63 -2.85 32.75
N VAL A 292 -7.41 -4.13 32.49
CA VAL A 292 -7.07 -5.13 33.53
C VAL A 292 -5.78 -4.74 34.25
N VAL A 293 -4.74 -4.35 33.50
CA VAL A 293 -3.46 -3.93 34.06
C VAL A 293 -3.59 -2.64 34.87
N PHE A 294 -4.37 -1.68 34.39
CA PHE A 294 -4.68 -0.47 35.15
C PHE A 294 -5.52 -0.76 36.40
N GLY A 295 -6.38 -1.78 36.35
CA GLY A 295 -7.07 -2.34 37.51
C GLY A 295 -6.11 -2.92 38.55
N LEU A 296 -5.13 -3.71 38.12
CA LEU A 296 -4.08 -4.25 39.01
C LEU A 296 -3.24 -3.12 39.64
N ALA A 297 -2.87 -2.09 38.87
CA ALA A 297 -2.16 -0.93 39.39
C ALA A 297 -2.98 -0.17 40.45
N ALA A 298 -4.28 0.00 40.22
CA ALA A 298 -5.19 0.62 41.19
C ALA A 298 -5.35 -0.25 42.46
N GLY A 299 -5.43 -1.57 42.29
CA GLY A 299 -5.50 -2.53 43.40
C GLY A 299 -4.25 -2.51 44.26
N ALA A 300 -3.06 -2.53 43.66
CA ALA A 300 -1.78 -2.45 44.37
C ALA A 300 -1.64 -1.12 45.15
N ALA A 301 -2.03 0.00 44.55
CA ALA A 301 -2.01 1.30 45.22
C ALA A 301 -3.00 1.36 46.39
N MET A 302 -4.21 0.80 46.23
CA MET A 302 -5.19 0.73 47.32
C MET A 302 -4.70 -0.17 48.46
N LEU A 303 -4.08 -1.31 48.15
CA LEU A 303 -3.49 -2.20 49.13
C LEU A 303 -2.42 -1.48 49.97
N PHE A 304 -1.53 -0.71 49.34
CA PHE A 304 -0.56 0.14 50.05
C PHE A 304 -1.25 1.10 51.02
N ALA A 305 -2.29 1.81 50.58
CA ALA A 305 -2.99 2.78 51.41
C ALA A 305 -3.64 2.13 52.65
N VAL A 306 -4.25 0.96 52.44
CA VAL A 306 -4.87 0.16 53.51
C VAL A 306 -3.83 -0.31 54.51
N LEU A 307 -2.69 -0.84 54.05
CA LEU A 307 -1.60 -1.29 54.94
C LEU A 307 -1.04 -0.16 55.80
N VAL A 308 -0.83 1.03 55.21
CA VAL A 308 -0.40 2.22 55.97
C VAL A 308 -1.46 2.62 57.00
N THR A 309 -2.74 2.61 56.61
CA THR A 309 -3.84 2.94 57.53
C THR A 309 -3.89 1.97 58.70
N LEU A 310 -3.80 0.67 58.45
CA LEU A 310 -3.77 -0.37 59.49
C LEU A 310 -2.57 -0.22 60.42
N PHE A 311 -1.38 0.07 59.87
CA PHE A 311 -0.17 0.29 60.65
C PHE A 311 -0.32 1.48 61.60
N PHE A 312 -0.81 2.62 61.13
CA PHE A 312 -1.00 3.80 61.97
C PHE A 312 -2.19 3.64 62.95
N GLN A 313 -3.25 2.94 62.55
CA GLN A 313 -4.38 2.62 63.43
C GLN A 313 -3.95 1.73 64.61
N SER A 314 -2.98 0.83 64.41
CA SER A 314 -2.44 -0.02 65.48
C SER A 314 -1.62 0.75 66.52
N ARG A 315 -1.17 1.97 66.21
CA ARG A 315 -0.17 2.70 67.02
C ARG A 315 -0.67 4.06 67.53
N TYR A 316 -1.68 4.63 66.90
CA TYR A 316 -2.25 5.93 67.24
C TYR A 316 -3.77 5.84 67.33
N ALA A 317 -4.37 6.66 68.21
CA ALA A 317 -5.83 6.78 68.26
C ALA A 317 -6.37 7.37 66.94
N MET A 318 -7.54 6.91 66.51
CA MET A 318 -8.19 7.36 65.26
C MET A 318 -8.42 8.87 65.21
N ASN A 319 -8.57 9.54 66.36
CA ASN A 319 -8.82 10.98 66.45
C ASN A 319 -7.53 11.79 66.67
N SER A 320 -6.37 11.16 66.61
CA SER A 320 -5.10 11.84 66.85
C SER A 320 -4.60 12.54 65.58
N LEU A 321 -3.98 13.70 65.75
CA LEU A 321 -3.37 14.45 64.65
C LEU A 321 -2.37 13.61 63.81
N PRO A 322 -1.49 12.77 64.42
CA PRO A 322 -0.60 11.90 63.66
C PRO A 322 -1.33 10.90 62.75
N PHE A 323 -2.45 10.34 63.20
CA PHE A 323 -3.25 9.40 62.41
C PHE A 323 -3.90 10.09 61.21
N VAL A 324 -4.52 11.25 61.41
CA VAL A 324 -5.16 12.03 60.34
C VAL A 324 -4.12 12.46 59.29
N MET A 325 -2.95 12.94 59.73
CA MET A 325 -1.85 13.31 58.84
C MET A 325 -1.35 12.11 58.02
N ALA A 326 -1.17 10.94 58.66
CA ALA A 326 -0.75 9.73 57.96
C ALA A 326 -1.78 9.27 56.92
N LEU A 327 -3.08 9.39 57.21
CA LEU A 327 -4.16 9.03 56.29
C LEU A 327 -4.16 9.92 55.04
N VAL A 328 -4.04 11.25 55.21
CA VAL A 328 -3.97 12.21 54.09
C VAL A 328 -2.74 11.95 53.23
N VAL A 329 -1.57 11.78 53.86
CA VAL A 329 -0.32 11.49 53.13
C VAL A 329 -0.42 10.16 52.38
N SER A 330 -0.93 9.11 53.02
CA SER A 330 -1.17 7.80 52.41
C SER A 330 -2.07 7.89 51.18
N TYR A 331 -3.14 8.69 51.25
CA TYR A 331 -4.05 8.92 50.13
C TYR A 331 -3.35 9.61 48.94
N VAL A 332 -2.55 10.65 49.19
CA VAL A 332 -1.77 11.31 48.13
C VAL A 332 -0.74 10.36 47.51
N PHE A 333 -0.05 9.57 48.33
CA PHE A 333 0.93 8.59 47.86
C PHE A 333 0.28 7.46 47.06
N LYS A 334 -0.91 6.98 47.45
CA LYS A 334 -1.70 6.02 46.67
C LYS A 334 -1.89 6.49 45.23
N ASP A 335 -2.33 7.73 45.04
CA ASP A 335 -2.57 8.25 43.69
C ASP A 335 -1.27 8.37 42.90
N ARG A 336 -0.16 8.79 43.53
CA ARG A 336 1.15 8.84 42.88
C ARG A 336 1.70 7.46 42.53
N ILE A 337 1.56 6.48 43.41
CA ILE A 337 1.95 5.08 43.17
C ILE A 337 1.14 4.50 42.01
N LYS A 338 -0.18 4.73 41.99
CA LYS A 338 -1.04 4.29 40.88
C LYS A 338 -0.58 4.86 39.55
N ASP A 339 -0.27 6.16 39.48
CA ASP A 339 0.19 6.79 38.25
C ASP A 339 1.58 6.31 37.83
N TRP A 340 2.51 6.12 38.78
CA TRP A 340 3.81 5.53 38.52
C TRP A 340 3.69 4.10 38.00
N LEU A 341 2.85 3.25 38.61
CA LEU A 341 2.61 1.90 38.16
C LEU A 341 1.99 1.87 36.76
N LYS A 342 1.02 2.74 36.48
CA LYS A 342 0.46 2.88 35.12
C LYS A 342 1.54 3.26 34.10
N MET A 343 2.42 4.20 34.43
CA MET A 343 3.53 4.60 33.56
C MET A 343 4.58 3.50 33.40
N LEU A 344 4.96 2.82 34.48
CA LEU A 344 5.92 1.71 34.44
C LEU A 344 5.38 0.53 33.63
N PHE A 345 4.13 0.13 33.86
CA PHE A 345 3.50 -0.93 33.08
C PHE A 345 3.33 -0.53 31.63
N SER A 346 2.85 0.68 31.32
CA SER A 346 2.72 1.12 29.91
C SER A 346 4.07 1.21 29.19
N LYS A 347 5.13 1.69 29.86
CA LYS A 347 6.48 1.85 29.28
C LYS A 347 7.25 0.53 29.12
N ASN A 348 7.11 -0.41 30.06
CA ASN A 348 7.74 -1.72 29.94
C ASN A 348 6.95 -2.68 29.05
N MET A 349 5.61 -2.59 29.04
CA MET A 349 4.76 -3.49 28.26
C MET A 349 4.86 -3.21 26.75
N THR A 350 4.97 -1.95 26.34
CA THR A 350 5.18 -1.56 24.93
C THR A 350 6.51 -2.03 24.34
N ARG A 351 7.49 -2.42 25.18
CA ARG A 351 8.78 -2.93 24.70
C ARG A 351 8.74 -4.42 24.32
N TRP A 352 7.74 -5.17 24.81
CA TRP A 352 7.57 -6.61 24.58
C TRP A 352 6.26 -6.98 23.87
N ILE A 353 5.27 -6.07 23.81
CA ILE A 353 3.94 -6.33 23.28
C ILE A 353 3.64 -5.42 22.09
N SER A 354 2.97 -5.96 21.07
CA SER A 354 2.46 -5.20 19.93
C SER A 354 1.46 -4.13 20.37
N ASP A 355 1.60 -2.91 19.86
CA ASP A 355 0.70 -1.79 20.12
C ASP A 355 -0.71 -2.06 19.58
N ARG A 356 -0.80 -2.72 18.43
CA ARG A 356 -2.06 -3.07 17.77
C ARG A 356 -2.04 -4.51 17.32
N LYS A 357 -3.18 -5.18 17.48
CA LYS A 357 -3.44 -6.53 16.99
C LYS A 357 -4.74 -6.53 16.20
N ILE A 358 -4.68 -6.96 14.95
CA ILE A 358 -5.73 -6.81 13.95
C ILE A 358 -5.99 -8.16 13.29
N ASN A 359 -7.25 -8.58 13.25
CA ASN A 359 -7.66 -9.79 12.53
C ASN A 359 -7.83 -9.47 11.04
N ILE A 360 -7.30 -10.35 10.19
CA ILE A 360 -7.44 -10.28 8.74
C ILE A 360 -8.60 -11.20 8.36
N ILE A 361 -9.68 -10.63 7.83
CA ILE A 361 -10.93 -11.32 7.55
C ILE A 361 -11.19 -11.33 6.05
N ASP A 362 -11.49 -12.51 5.53
CA ASP A 362 -11.94 -12.68 4.15
C ASP A 362 -13.43 -12.31 4.03
N PRO A 363 -13.80 -11.29 3.24
CA PRO A 363 -15.20 -10.90 3.07
C PRO A 363 -16.10 -11.98 2.46
N VAL A 364 -15.52 -12.92 1.72
CA VAL A 364 -16.29 -13.98 1.02
C VAL A 364 -16.65 -15.10 2.00
N SER A 365 -15.67 -15.64 2.73
CA SER A 365 -15.92 -16.69 3.72
C SER A 365 -16.40 -16.17 5.08
N GLY A 366 -16.18 -14.88 5.38
CA GLY A 366 -16.37 -14.31 6.72
C GLY A 366 -15.34 -14.80 7.75
N GLY A 367 -14.41 -15.65 7.35
CA GLY A 367 -13.44 -16.28 8.24
C GLY A 367 -12.21 -15.40 8.51
N CYS A 368 -11.66 -15.51 9.72
CA CYS A 368 -10.34 -14.98 10.04
C CYS A 368 -9.25 -15.85 9.38
N ILE A 369 -8.56 -15.26 8.41
CA ILE A 369 -7.51 -15.89 7.60
C ILE A 369 -6.09 -15.47 8.02
N GLY A 370 -5.96 -14.56 8.97
CA GLY A 370 -4.66 -14.13 9.49
C GLY A 370 -4.75 -13.12 10.62
N LEU A 371 -3.58 -12.76 11.14
CA LEU A 371 -3.37 -11.82 12.22
C LEU A 371 -2.25 -10.86 11.84
N LEU A 372 -2.49 -9.57 12.03
CA LEU A 372 -1.52 -8.51 11.89
C LEU A 372 -1.20 -7.93 13.27
N LYS A 373 0.07 -7.79 13.61
CA LYS A 373 0.55 -7.06 14.78
C LYS A 373 1.45 -5.91 14.36
N GLU A 374 1.30 -4.78 15.04
CA GLU A 374 2.08 -3.57 14.77
C GLU A 374 2.63 -2.98 16.06
N ALA A 375 3.83 -2.40 16.00
CA ALA A 375 4.40 -1.62 17.08
C ALA A 375 5.26 -0.47 16.53
N VAL A 376 5.25 0.68 17.19
CA VAL A 376 6.13 1.80 16.88
C VAL A 376 6.87 2.26 18.15
N THR A 377 8.17 2.52 18.04
CA THR A 377 9.00 2.88 19.20
C THR A 377 10.20 3.74 18.78
N PHE A 378 10.49 4.80 19.53
CA PHE A 378 11.74 5.54 19.38
C PHE A 378 12.93 4.75 19.92
N ILE A 379 14.01 4.71 19.16
CA ILE A 379 15.23 3.97 19.50
C ILE A 379 16.33 4.97 19.82
N GLY A 380 16.96 4.81 20.99
CA GLY A 380 18.18 5.55 21.33
C GLY A 380 19.37 5.01 20.55
N GLY A 381 20.35 5.85 20.22
CA GLY A 381 21.46 5.48 19.33
C GLY A 381 22.22 4.20 19.71
N ARG A 382 22.39 3.92 21.03
CA ARG A 382 23.06 2.70 21.52
C ARG A 382 22.24 1.41 21.34
N SER A 383 20.93 1.52 21.10
CA SER A 383 20.02 0.39 20.93
C SER A 383 19.72 0.11 19.45
N LEU A 384 20.33 0.86 18.53
CA LEU A 384 20.20 0.62 17.10
C LEU A 384 21.01 -0.63 16.70
N PRO A 385 20.41 -1.62 16.02
CA PRO A 385 21.15 -2.80 15.53
C PRO A 385 22.31 -2.42 14.61
N ALA A 386 23.43 -3.16 14.70
CA ALA A 386 24.66 -2.86 13.99
C ALA A 386 24.54 -3.01 12.46
N ASP A 387 23.78 -4.01 12.01
CA ASP A 387 23.40 -4.23 10.61
C ASP A 387 22.66 -3.00 10.03
N ILE A 388 21.67 -2.48 10.77
CA ILE A 388 20.88 -1.32 10.38
C ILE A 388 21.74 -0.04 10.37
N SER A 389 22.58 0.15 11.40
CA SER A 389 23.50 1.28 11.48
C SER A 389 24.49 1.30 10.31
N ARG A 390 25.06 0.13 9.96
CA ARG A 390 25.97 -0.02 8.82
C ARG A 390 25.28 0.36 7.50
N LEU A 391 24.06 -0.15 7.26
CA LEU A 391 23.32 0.15 6.03
C LEU A 391 22.94 1.63 5.93
N ARG A 392 22.58 2.27 7.04
CA ARG A 392 22.33 3.72 7.06
C ARG A 392 23.57 4.51 6.64
N ASN A 393 24.77 4.08 7.02
CA ASN A 393 26.01 4.84 6.82
C ASN A 393 26.80 4.47 5.56
N ILE A 394 26.28 3.57 4.71
CA ILE A 394 27.01 3.03 3.55
C ILE A 394 27.43 4.08 2.50
N ASP A 395 26.73 5.21 2.43
CA ASP A 395 26.96 6.30 1.48
C ASP A 395 27.53 7.57 2.14
N ASN A 396 27.91 7.49 3.42
CA ASN A 396 28.61 8.61 4.06
C ASN A 396 30.00 8.71 3.41
N ILE A 397 30.29 9.84 2.79
CA ILE A 397 31.57 10.08 2.09
C ILE A 397 32.66 10.37 3.12
N THR A 398 32.28 11.05 4.21
CA THR A 398 33.20 11.38 5.32
C THR A 398 32.62 10.97 6.66
N SER A 399 33.50 10.81 7.66
CA SER A 399 33.09 10.61 9.07
C SER A 399 32.31 11.81 9.63
N ILE A 400 32.50 13.01 9.03
CA ILE A 400 31.89 14.27 9.45
C ILE A 400 30.42 14.36 8.99
N ASP A 401 30.05 13.67 7.90
CA ASP A 401 28.68 13.70 7.36
C ASP A 401 27.63 13.25 8.40
N GLY A 402 28.00 12.31 9.28
CA GLY A 402 27.15 11.82 10.37
C GLY A 402 27.06 12.79 11.56
N GLU A 403 28.13 13.54 11.85
CA GLU A 403 28.15 14.52 12.95
C GLU A 403 27.43 15.82 12.58
N GLY A 404 27.56 16.27 11.32
CA GLY A 404 26.94 17.51 10.83
C GLY A 404 25.42 17.44 10.68
N LYS A 405 24.83 16.23 10.68
CA LYS A 405 23.38 16.02 10.51
C LYS A 405 22.85 15.00 11.51
N PRO A 406 22.73 15.36 12.80
CA PRO A 406 22.25 14.42 13.80
C PRO A 406 20.80 14.01 13.51
N GLU A 407 20.53 12.72 13.63
CA GLU A 407 19.20 12.13 13.38
C GLU A 407 18.56 11.62 14.68
N ARG A 408 17.24 11.48 14.64
CA ARG A 408 16.46 10.71 15.61
C ARG A 408 15.86 9.51 14.91
N VAL A 409 15.91 8.37 15.58
CA VAL A 409 15.47 7.09 15.00
C VAL A 409 14.22 6.61 15.71
N PHE A 410 13.21 6.24 14.93
CA PHE A 410 12.12 5.40 15.41
C PHE A 410 11.95 4.18 14.51
N LYS A 411 11.54 3.08 15.12
CA LYS A 411 11.26 1.81 14.45
C LYS A 411 9.76 1.57 14.42
N TYR A 412 9.26 1.20 13.25
CA TYR A 412 7.97 0.57 13.07
C TYR A 412 8.19 -0.92 12.79
N LYS A 413 7.57 -1.79 13.57
CA LYS A 413 7.61 -3.24 13.39
C LYS A 413 6.21 -3.73 13.05
N LYS A 414 6.14 -4.58 12.03
CA LYS A 414 4.92 -5.22 11.55
C LYS A 414 5.14 -6.72 11.45
N GLU A 415 4.25 -7.52 12.04
CA GLU A 415 4.26 -8.98 11.96
C GLU A 415 2.92 -9.43 11.35
N ILE A 416 2.97 -10.13 10.23
CA ILE A 416 1.80 -10.70 9.56
C ILE A 416 1.88 -12.22 9.67
N VAL A 417 0.86 -12.81 10.26
CA VAL A 417 0.66 -14.25 10.37
C VAL A 417 -0.55 -14.63 9.54
N LEU A 418 -0.38 -15.57 8.61
CA LEU A 418 -1.43 -16.04 7.72
C LEU A 418 -1.71 -17.52 7.96
N TYR A 419 -2.94 -17.93 7.66
CA TYR A 419 -3.40 -19.31 7.73
C TYR A 419 -3.76 -19.83 6.32
N PRO A 420 -2.78 -20.26 5.51
CA PRO A 420 -2.98 -20.62 4.10
C PRO A 420 -4.10 -21.64 3.88
N GLY A 421 -4.20 -22.66 4.75
CA GLY A 421 -5.25 -23.69 4.64
C GLY A 421 -6.68 -23.13 4.68
N LYS A 422 -6.91 -22.01 5.39
CA LYS A 422 -8.23 -21.33 5.40
C LYS A 422 -8.47 -20.54 4.11
N ILE A 423 -7.43 -19.99 3.51
CA ILE A 423 -7.51 -19.22 2.27
C ILE A 423 -7.76 -20.16 1.10
N ILE A 424 -6.96 -21.22 0.97
CA ILE A 424 -7.01 -22.17 -0.15
C ILE A 424 -8.36 -22.91 -0.21
N LYS A 425 -8.99 -23.16 0.95
CA LYS A 425 -10.32 -23.78 1.01
C LYS A 425 -11.41 -22.97 0.28
N HIS A 426 -11.30 -21.65 0.27
CA HIS A 426 -12.32 -20.76 -0.30
C HIS A 426 -11.85 -20.05 -1.58
N HIS A 427 -10.55 -20.04 -1.87
CA HIS A 427 -9.97 -19.32 -3.00
C HIS A 427 -9.02 -20.20 -3.81
N GLU A 428 -9.48 -20.65 -4.97
CA GLU A 428 -8.67 -21.46 -5.89
C GLU A 428 -7.59 -20.63 -6.62
N ARG A 429 -7.94 -19.39 -7.01
CA ARG A 429 -7.13 -18.50 -7.87
C ARG A 429 -6.36 -17.41 -7.12
N ARG A 430 -6.75 -17.09 -5.88
CA ARG A 430 -6.16 -15.98 -5.10
C ARG A 430 -5.13 -16.54 -4.12
N ARG A 431 -3.91 -16.76 -4.60
CA ARG A 431 -2.83 -17.44 -3.86
C ARG A 431 -1.72 -16.53 -3.33
N GLY A 432 -1.81 -15.23 -3.59
CA GLY A 432 -0.88 -14.24 -3.05
C GLY A 432 -1.63 -13.12 -2.34
N LEU A 433 -0.93 -12.40 -1.46
CA LEU A 433 -1.40 -11.20 -0.80
C LEU A 433 -0.47 -10.04 -1.11
N ASN A 434 -1.00 -8.83 -1.09
CA ASN A 434 -0.19 -7.63 -1.11
C ASN A 434 -0.51 -6.87 0.18
N ASP A 435 0.54 -6.56 0.92
CA ASP A 435 0.47 -5.63 2.03
C ASP A 435 0.92 -4.26 1.56
N ILE A 436 0.05 -3.26 1.69
CA ILE A 436 0.27 -1.90 1.20
C ILE A 436 0.28 -0.98 2.41
N MET A 437 1.40 -0.32 2.65
CA MET A 437 1.61 0.65 3.71
C MET A 437 1.82 2.03 3.10
N ARG A 438 1.02 3.02 3.49
CA ARG A 438 1.21 4.41 3.10
C ARG A 438 1.56 5.24 4.31
N PHE A 439 2.62 6.02 4.20
CA PHE A 439 3.07 6.90 5.26
C PHE A 439 2.91 8.35 4.81
N ASN A 440 2.24 9.15 5.64
CA ASN A 440 2.07 10.57 5.43
C ASN A 440 3.15 11.36 6.19
N ILE A 441 3.93 12.15 5.47
CA ILE A 441 5.06 12.92 6.02
C ILE A 441 4.70 14.36 6.41
N ARG A 442 3.42 14.75 6.31
CA ARG A 442 2.96 16.10 6.66
C ARG A 442 3.34 16.50 8.09
N GLU A 443 3.17 15.59 9.05
CA GLU A 443 3.56 15.86 10.45
C GLU A 443 5.10 15.95 10.60
N LEU A 444 5.85 15.18 9.80
CA LEU A 444 7.33 15.22 9.82
C LEU A 444 7.89 16.52 9.25
N THR A 445 7.16 17.18 8.35
CA THR A 445 7.58 18.41 7.66
C THR A 445 6.95 19.67 8.24
N ALA A 446 6.10 19.55 9.26
CA ALA A 446 5.37 20.66 9.85
C ALA A 446 6.27 21.77 10.42
N GLN A 447 7.48 21.43 10.85
CA GLN A 447 8.48 22.37 11.37
C GLN A 447 9.67 22.58 10.42
N ALA A 448 9.54 22.21 9.15
CA ALA A 448 10.55 22.51 8.15
C ALA A 448 10.56 24.01 7.81
N ASP A 449 11.74 24.55 7.55
CA ASP A 449 11.92 25.92 7.04
C ASP A 449 11.41 26.02 5.60
N ASP A 450 11.26 27.24 5.09
CA ASP A 450 10.80 27.48 3.73
C ASP A 450 11.61 26.71 2.67
N SER A 451 10.89 26.20 1.67
CA SER A 451 11.42 25.30 0.65
C SER A 451 12.53 25.93 -0.21
N PHE A 452 12.64 27.26 -0.20
CA PHE A 452 13.65 28.01 -0.91
C PHE A 452 14.32 29.02 0.02
N VAL A 453 15.62 29.23 -0.20
CA VAL A 453 16.40 30.28 0.47
C VAL A 453 17.17 31.04 -0.59
N ASP A 454 17.19 32.37 -0.49
CA ASP A 454 18.00 33.20 -1.36
C ASP A 454 19.48 33.06 -0.98
N TYR A 455 20.29 32.67 -1.96
CA TYR A 455 21.73 32.56 -1.82
C TYR A 455 22.41 33.70 -2.60
N PRO A 456 23.01 34.69 -1.91
CA PRO A 456 23.75 35.74 -2.58
C PRO A 456 25.06 35.17 -3.17
N TYR A 457 25.31 35.45 -4.44
CA TYR A 457 26.53 35.09 -5.15
C TYR A 457 26.98 36.23 -6.05
N VAL A 458 28.26 36.24 -6.42
CA VAL A 458 28.82 37.21 -7.38
C VAL A 458 28.74 36.58 -8.76
N ASP A 459 28.10 37.27 -9.69
CA ASP A 459 28.06 36.87 -11.10
C ASP A 459 29.48 36.99 -11.69
N THR A 460 30.01 35.90 -12.23
CA THR A 460 31.41 35.81 -12.67
C THR A 460 31.71 36.64 -13.92
N VAL A 461 30.68 37.11 -14.64
CA VAL A 461 30.84 37.90 -15.87
C VAL A 461 30.68 39.38 -15.58
N THR A 462 29.65 39.74 -14.80
CA THR A 462 29.31 41.15 -14.52
C THR A 462 29.94 41.69 -13.24
N GLY A 463 30.38 40.82 -12.32
CA GLY A 463 30.91 41.21 -11.01
C GLY A 463 29.83 41.69 -10.02
N GLU A 464 28.55 41.67 -10.42
CA GLU A 464 27.44 42.12 -9.59
C GLU A 464 27.03 41.06 -8.57
N ILE A 465 26.59 41.50 -7.39
CA ILE A 465 25.97 40.63 -6.40
C ILE A 465 24.54 40.32 -6.86
N LYS A 466 24.24 39.05 -7.09
CA LYS A 466 22.91 38.54 -7.43
C LYS A 466 22.45 37.55 -6.37
N ALA A 467 21.14 37.34 -6.27
CA ALA A 467 20.56 36.29 -5.44
C ALA A 467 20.02 35.19 -6.33
N ALA A 468 20.32 33.93 -5.99
CA ALA A 468 19.71 32.76 -6.59
C ALA A 468 18.80 32.08 -5.56
N ALA A 469 17.56 31.76 -5.95
CA ALA A 469 16.67 30.95 -5.11
C ALA A 469 17.17 29.49 -5.11
N CYS A 470 17.71 29.05 -3.97
CA CYS A 470 18.23 27.70 -3.80
C CYS A 470 17.26 26.82 -3.00
N SER A 471 17.03 25.60 -3.47
CA SER A 471 16.14 24.64 -2.80
C SER A 471 16.73 24.18 -1.46
N ARG A 472 15.94 24.30 -0.38
CA ARG A 472 16.25 23.73 0.93
C ARG A 472 15.59 22.37 1.05
N VAL A 473 16.39 21.34 1.39
CA VAL A 473 15.90 19.97 1.52
C VAL A 473 16.41 19.27 2.78
N TYR A 474 15.64 18.30 3.24
CA TYR A 474 15.93 17.41 4.35
C TYR A 474 15.94 15.97 3.85
N HIS A 475 16.84 15.14 4.38
CA HIS A 475 16.94 13.73 3.98
C HIS A 475 16.36 12.85 5.08
N LEU A 476 15.19 12.26 4.81
CA LEU A 476 14.61 11.21 5.64
C LEU A 476 15.11 9.85 5.12
N ASN A 477 15.95 9.17 5.88
CA ASN A 477 16.44 7.85 5.48
C ASN A 477 15.55 6.75 6.07
N LEU A 478 15.22 5.75 5.25
CA LEU A 478 14.52 4.55 5.65
C LEU A 478 15.44 3.35 5.44
N VAL A 479 15.54 2.50 6.46
CA VAL A 479 16.12 1.15 6.32
C VAL A 479 15.04 0.15 6.64
N LEU A 480 14.72 -0.70 5.68
CA LEU A 480 13.76 -1.77 5.82
C LEU A 480 14.50 -3.09 5.99
N LYS A 481 14.00 -3.90 6.92
CA LYS A 481 14.44 -5.26 7.16
C LYS A 481 13.23 -6.17 7.07
N TYR A 482 13.25 -7.09 6.13
CA TYR A 482 12.20 -8.06 5.92
C TYR A 482 12.71 -9.43 6.35
N ALA A 483 11.92 -10.17 7.12
CA ALA A 483 12.22 -11.53 7.50
C ALA A 483 11.01 -12.43 7.23
N TYR A 484 11.24 -13.52 6.50
CA TYR A 484 10.21 -14.52 6.19
C TYR A 484 10.85 -15.91 6.04
N LEU A 485 10.02 -16.94 5.95
CA LEU A 485 10.48 -18.29 5.63
C LEU A 485 10.29 -18.56 4.14
N ASP A 486 11.33 -19.06 3.47
CA ASP A 486 11.24 -19.43 2.07
C ASP A 486 10.40 -20.71 1.84
N ARG A 487 10.25 -21.13 0.57
CA ARG A 487 9.54 -22.37 0.20
C ARG A 487 10.14 -23.62 0.85
N GLN A 488 11.43 -23.60 1.19
CA GLN A 488 12.12 -24.68 1.90
C GLN A 488 12.13 -24.48 3.42
N ALA A 489 11.31 -23.58 3.95
CA ALA A 489 11.23 -23.21 5.36
C ALA A 489 12.55 -22.67 5.96
N ARG A 490 13.43 -22.08 5.14
CA ARG A 490 14.65 -21.42 5.58
C ARG A 490 14.37 -19.94 5.85
N PRO A 491 14.95 -19.35 6.91
CA PRO A 491 14.79 -17.93 7.16
C PRO A 491 15.54 -17.12 6.10
N VAL A 492 14.83 -16.24 5.42
CA VAL A 492 15.37 -15.24 4.50
C VAL A 492 15.25 -13.88 5.16
N ILE A 493 16.33 -13.11 5.11
CA ILE A 493 16.37 -11.74 5.59
C ILE A 493 16.86 -10.84 4.47
N ASN A 494 16.00 -9.93 4.04
CA ASN A 494 16.31 -8.95 3.01
C ASN A 494 16.35 -7.55 3.63
N TYR A 495 17.19 -6.69 3.05
CA TYR A 495 17.31 -5.29 3.46
C TYR A 495 17.10 -4.39 2.27
N GLU A 496 16.47 -3.25 2.52
CA GLU A 496 16.37 -2.17 1.55
C GLU A 496 16.66 -0.85 2.21
N ARG A 497 17.27 0.06 1.45
CA ARG A 497 17.51 1.42 1.89
C ARG A 497 17.01 2.42 0.88
N ILE A 498 16.24 3.37 1.38
CA ILE A 498 15.72 4.47 0.59
C ILE A 498 15.98 5.79 1.30
N ARG A 499 16.37 6.79 0.52
CA ARG A 499 16.41 8.17 0.96
C ARG A 499 15.22 8.91 0.36
N ILE A 500 14.42 9.51 1.23
CA ILE A 500 13.31 10.37 0.85
C ILE A 500 13.77 11.81 1.02
N VAL A 501 13.80 12.57 -0.08
CA VAL A 501 14.20 13.98 -0.06
C VAL A 501 12.95 14.82 0.13
N LEU A 502 12.94 15.61 1.19
CA LEU A 502 11.80 16.37 1.67
C LEU A 502 12.10 17.87 1.67
N ASN A 503 11.06 18.69 1.55
CA ASN A 503 11.07 20.11 1.91
C ASN A 503 9.76 20.42 2.69
N LYS A 504 9.53 21.69 3.07
CA LYS A 504 8.29 22.11 3.76
C LYS A 504 7.02 21.80 2.98
N ASP A 505 7.16 21.80 1.67
CA ASP A 505 6.09 21.51 0.74
C ASP A 505 5.74 20.03 0.62
N GLY A 506 6.66 19.13 0.96
CA GLY A 506 6.44 17.69 0.96
C GLY A 506 7.62 16.89 0.40
N ILE A 507 7.32 15.80 -0.30
CA ILE A 507 8.30 14.91 -0.92
C ILE A 507 8.73 15.48 -2.27
N VAL A 508 10.02 15.73 -2.42
CA VAL A 508 10.63 16.20 -3.67
C VAL A 508 10.96 15.01 -4.57
N ARG A 509 11.57 13.96 -4.02
CA ARG A 509 11.94 12.74 -4.75
C ARG A 509 12.29 11.57 -3.82
N LEU A 510 12.36 10.38 -4.40
CA LEU A 510 12.84 9.15 -3.77
C LEU A 510 14.15 8.75 -4.44
N GLU A 511 15.17 8.43 -3.63
CA GLU A 511 16.47 7.94 -4.07
C GLU A 511 16.68 6.54 -3.50
N GLU A 512 16.74 5.53 -4.37
CA GLU A 512 17.18 4.18 -3.97
C GLU A 512 18.69 4.18 -3.77
N VAL A 513 19.14 3.75 -2.60
CA VAL A 513 20.57 3.64 -2.31
C VAL A 513 20.98 2.19 -2.47
N LYS A 514 21.73 1.90 -3.54
CA LYS A 514 22.22 0.55 -3.82
C LYS A 514 23.06 0.06 -2.65
N LEU A 515 22.70 -1.12 -2.15
CA LEU A 515 23.50 -1.84 -1.19
C LEU A 515 24.65 -2.48 -1.99
N VAL A 516 25.88 -2.03 -1.77
CA VAL A 516 27.09 -2.57 -2.42
C VAL A 516 27.57 -3.81 -1.69
#